data_AF-A0A1E7FVK9-F1
#
_entry.id   AF-A0A1E7FVK9-F1
#
_cell.length_a   1.000
_cell.length_b   1.000
_cell.length_c   1.000
_cell.angle_alpha   90.00
_cell.angle_beta   90.00
_cell.angle_gamma   90.00
#
_symmetry.space_group_name_H-M   'P 1'
#
loop_
_entity.id
_entity.type
_entity.pdbx_description
1 polymer ?
#
loop_
_entity_poly.entity_id
_entity_poly.type
_entity_poly.pdbx_seq_one_letter_code
_entity_poly.pdbx_strand_id
1 'polypeptide(L)'
;MTSWLIPNIRVRVISSKYGGSVYKEKGVVVDVTRRGVATLKMGNGQVINVAERHLETALPKAGGNSIILSGDQRHSKGRLLERDSKKNRGVVQVFEDMSVITTSLDEMAEWCGPLDDDLEN
;
A
#
# COMPACT_ATOMS: atom_id res chain seq x y z
N MET A 1 -12.90 10.36 10.89
CA MET A 1 -12.47 9.10 10.27
C MET A 1 -10.99 9.22 9.99
N THR A 2 -10.18 8.33 10.57
CA THR A 2 -8.73 8.29 10.37
C THR A 2 -8.46 7.72 8.99
N SER A 3 -7.76 8.46 8.13
CA SER A 3 -7.40 8.00 6.77
C SER A 3 -6.43 6.81 6.85
N TRP A 4 -6.63 5.80 5.99
CA TRP A 4 -5.68 4.70 5.84
C TRP A 4 -4.53 5.04 4.88
N LEU A 5 -4.68 6.11 4.09
CA LEU A 5 -3.67 6.54 3.15
C LEU A 5 -2.44 7.08 3.86
N ILE A 6 -1.29 6.63 3.38
CA ILE A 6 0.02 7.16 3.72
C ILE A 6 0.86 7.28 2.45
N PRO A 7 1.89 8.13 2.42
CA PRO A 7 2.88 8.10 1.36
C PRO A 7 3.58 6.75 1.23
N ASN A 8 4.16 6.50 0.04
CA ASN A 8 5.00 5.35 -0.28
C ASN A 8 4.31 3.99 -0.30
N ILE A 9 2.98 3.93 -0.37
CA ILE A 9 2.26 2.68 -0.62
C ILE A 9 1.79 2.58 -2.06
N ARG A 10 1.70 1.35 -2.58
CA ARG A 10 1.02 1.11 -3.86
C ARG A 10 -0.49 0.97 -3.65
N VAL A 11 -1.25 1.64 -4.50
CA VAL A 11 -2.71 1.59 -4.54
C VAL A 11 -3.19 1.33 -5.96
N ARG A 12 -4.45 0.90 -6.11
CA ARG A 12 -5.15 0.81 -7.40
C ARG A 12 -6.30 1.81 -7.45
N VAL A 13 -6.46 2.47 -8.60
CA VAL A 13 -7.59 3.37 -8.85
C VAL A 13 -8.82 2.56 -9.26
N ILE A 14 -9.91 2.65 -8.50
CA ILE A 14 -11.14 1.87 -8.72
C ILE A 14 -12.31 2.71 -9.25
N SER A 15 -12.05 3.96 -9.67
CA SER A 15 -13.08 4.82 -10.26
C SER A 15 -12.70 5.27 -11.66
N SER A 16 -13.59 5.03 -12.63
CA SER A 16 -13.41 5.41 -14.04
C SER A 16 -13.44 6.92 -14.28
N LYS A 17 -13.88 7.72 -13.30
CA LYS A 17 -13.99 9.19 -13.42
C LYS A 17 -12.66 9.91 -13.61
N TYR A 18 -11.54 9.24 -13.30
CA TYR A 18 -10.19 9.78 -13.47
C TYR A 18 -9.61 9.52 -14.87
N GLY A 19 -10.37 8.86 -15.75
CA GLY A 19 -9.96 8.51 -17.11
C GLY A 19 -9.74 7.02 -17.29
N GLY A 20 -10.00 6.52 -18.50
CA GLY A 20 -9.85 5.09 -18.82
C GLY A 20 -8.41 4.60 -18.72
N SER A 21 -7.43 5.46 -19.00
CA SER A 21 -5.99 5.13 -18.92
C SER A 21 -5.47 4.90 -17.50
N VAL A 22 -6.23 5.30 -16.47
CA VAL A 22 -5.83 5.13 -15.06
C VAL A 22 -6.78 4.22 -14.29
N TYR A 23 -7.97 3.93 -14.83
CA TYR A 23 -8.93 3.04 -14.19
C TYR A 23 -8.38 1.61 -14.11
N LYS A 24 -8.42 1.02 -12.90
CA LYS A 24 -7.84 -0.28 -12.55
C LYS A 24 -6.31 -0.37 -12.64
N GLU A 25 -5.65 0.75 -12.95
CA GLU A 25 -4.20 0.85 -12.94
C GLU A 25 -3.67 1.14 -11.53
N LYS A 26 -2.42 0.73 -11.32
CA LYS A 26 -1.71 0.93 -10.05
C LYS A 26 -0.85 2.19 -10.09
N GLY A 27 -0.74 2.85 -8.95
CA GLY A 27 0.15 3.98 -8.73
C GLY A 27 0.74 3.96 -7.32
N VAL A 28 1.81 4.70 -7.13
CA VAL A 28 2.43 4.90 -5.80
C VAL A 28 1.94 6.22 -5.24
N VAL A 29 1.51 6.22 -3.98
CA VAL A 29 1.15 7.44 -3.25
C VAL A 29 2.40 8.25 -2.98
N VAL A 30 2.45 9.47 -3.49
CA VAL A 30 3.56 10.43 -3.27
C VAL A 30 3.26 11.33 -2.08
N ASP A 31 2.03 11.79 -1.96
CA ASP A 31 1.59 12.67 -0.88
C ASP A 31 0.09 12.44 -0.57
N VAL A 32 -0.35 12.82 0.63
CA VAL A 32 -1.73 12.72 1.09
C VAL A 32 -2.14 14.04 1.73
N THR A 33 -3.13 14.70 1.13
CA THR A 33 -3.69 15.93 1.71
C THR A 33 -4.51 15.63 2.96
N ARG A 34 -4.66 16.62 3.84
CA ARG A 34 -5.53 16.54 5.04
C ARG A 34 -6.99 16.16 4.75
N ARG A 35 -7.44 16.25 3.50
CA ARG A 35 -8.81 15.93 3.06
C ARG A 35 -8.98 14.51 2.54
N GLY A 36 -7.96 13.64 2.66
CA GLY A 36 -8.02 12.26 2.15
C GLY A 36 -7.96 12.20 0.62
N VAL A 37 -7.16 13.08 0.01
CA VAL A 37 -6.84 13.03 -1.42
C VAL A 37 -5.36 12.69 -1.56
N ALA A 38 -5.06 11.59 -2.23
CA ALA A 38 -3.71 11.14 -2.55
C ALA A 38 -3.25 11.73 -3.88
N THR A 39 -2.00 12.18 -3.92
CA THR A 39 -1.27 12.42 -5.17
C THR A 39 -0.58 11.12 -5.55
N LEU A 40 -0.94 10.55 -6.71
CA LEU A 40 -0.39 9.30 -7.20
C LEU A 40 0.58 9.55 -8.35
N LYS A 41 1.71 8.84 -8.33
CA LYS A 41 2.55 8.63 -9.51
C LYS A 41 2.19 7.29 -10.13
N MET A 42 1.57 7.33 -11.31
CA MET A 42 1.13 6.15 -12.05
C MET A 42 2.31 5.48 -12.78
N GLY A 43 2.15 4.21 -13.15
CA GLY A 43 3.19 3.45 -13.87
C GLY A 43 3.58 4.05 -15.23
N ASN A 44 2.67 4.79 -15.88
CA ASN A 44 2.91 5.51 -17.14
C ASN A 44 3.56 6.90 -16.94
N GLY A 45 3.94 7.27 -15.71
CA GLY A 45 4.53 8.55 -15.37
C GLY A 45 3.53 9.68 -15.08
N GLN A 46 2.24 9.47 -15.32
CA GLN A 46 1.21 10.46 -15.03
C GLN A 46 1.09 10.70 -13.53
N VAL A 47 0.93 11.98 -13.13
CA VAL A 47 0.67 12.37 -11.75
C VAL A 47 -0.78 12.85 -11.63
N ILE A 48 -1.56 12.24 -10.73
CA ILE A 48 -2.99 12.54 -10.56
C ILE A 48 -3.39 12.62 -9.08
N ASN A 49 -4.44 13.38 -8.80
CA ASN A 49 -5.04 13.47 -7.47
C ASN A 49 -6.31 12.61 -7.38
N VAL A 50 -6.33 11.65 -6.46
CA VAL A 50 -7.42 10.68 -6.31
C VAL A 50 -7.91 10.67 -4.87
N ALA A 51 -9.24 10.72 -4.68
CA ALA A 51 -9.82 10.65 -3.33
C ALA A 51 -9.72 9.22 -2.79
N GLU A 52 -9.45 9.08 -1.50
CA GLU A 52 -9.28 7.81 -0.78
C GLU A 52 -10.35 6.77 -1.10
N ARG A 53 -11.62 7.17 -1.14
CA ARG A 53 -12.76 6.29 -1.46
C ARG A 53 -12.76 5.70 -2.89
N HIS A 54 -11.87 6.17 -3.76
CA HIS A 54 -11.69 5.65 -5.12
C HIS A 54 -10.37 4.89 -5.26
N LEU A 55 -9.77 4.50 -4.14
CA LEU A 55 -8.55 3.71 -4.07
C LEU A 55 -8.82 2.42 -3.31
N GLU A 56 -8.07 1.39 -3.68
CA GLU A 56 -7.89 0.18 -2.89
C GLU A 56 -6.39 -0.08 -2.70
N THR A 57 -6.04 -0.84 -1.66
CA THR A 57 -4.66 -1.25 -1.44
C THR A 57 -4.20 -2.17 -2.56
N ALA A 58 -2.90 -2.12 -2.90
CA ALA A 58 -2.31 -3.06 -3.84
C ALA A 58 -1.18 -3.80 -3.15
N LEU A 59 -1.22 -5.13 -3.21
CA LEU A 59 -0.24 -5.99 -2.58
C LEU A 59 0.94 -6.32 -3.49
N PRO A 60 2.14 -6.54 -2.91
CA PRO A 60 3.26 -7.06 -3.65
C PRO A 60 3.02 -8.53 -4.00
N LYS A 61 3.95 -9.10 -4.76
CA LYS A 61 4.09 -10.56 -4.83
C LYS A 61 4.66 -11.07 -3.50
N ALA A 62 4.50 -12.38 -3.25
CA ALA A 62 5.23 -13.02 -2.15
C ALA A 62 6.74 -12.75 -2.30
N GLY A 63 7.39 -12.46 -1.19
CA GLY A 63 8.76 -12.00 -1.10
C GLY A 63 8.96 -10.49 -1.24
N GLY A 64 7.92 -9.70 -1.56
CA GLY A 64 8.02 -8.24 -1.66
C GLY A 64 7.72 -7.50 -0.34
N ASN A 65 8.06 -6.21 -0.33
CA ASN A 65 7.91 -5.34 0.84
C ASN A 65 6.44 -4.91 1.01
N SER A 66 5.99 -4.92 2.26
CA SER A 66 4.62 -4.64 2.65
C SER A 66 4.56 -3.82 3.93
N ILE A 67 3.42 -3.19 4.17
CA ILE A 67 3.11 -2.44 5.39
C ILE A 67 1.70 -2.74 5.85
N ILE A 68 1.51 -2.81 7.17
CA ILE A 68 0.22 -2.95 7.82
C ILE A 68 -0.41 -1.56 8.01
N LEU A 69 -1.68 -1.39 7.62
CA LEU A 69 -2.37 -0.10 7.57
C LEU A 69 -3.44 0.08 8.67
N SER A 70 -3.80 -0.98 9.39
CA SER A 70 -4.78 -0.97 10.48
C SER A 70 -4.41 -1.95 11.60
N GLY A 71 -5.14 -1.89 12.72
CA GLY A 71 -4.90 -2.72 13.90
C GLY A 71 -3.71 -2.27 14.75
N ASP A 72 -3.34 -3.09 15.74
CA ASP A 72 -2.29 -2.78 16.72
C ASP A 72 -0.89 -2.72 16.11
N GLN A 73 -0.71 -3.36 14.96
CA GLN A 73 0.57 -3.48 14.24
C GLN A 73 0.64 -2.48 13.07
N ARG A 74 -0.19 -1.44 13.11
CA ARG A 74 -0.22 -0.40 12.07
C ARG A 74 1.15 0.26 11.94
N HIS A 75 1.57 0.48 10.71
CA HIS A 75 2.87 1.00 10.30
C HIS A 75 4.06 0.03 10.39
N SER A 76 3.86 -1.19 10.88
CA SER A 76 4.89 -2.22 10.79
C SER A 76 5.17 -2.56 9.32
N LYS A 77 6.43 -2.38 8.91
CA LYS A 77 6.95 -2.75 7.58
C LYS A 77 7.49 -4.17 7.66
N GLY A 78 7.32 -4.94 6.59
CA GLY A 78 7.79 -6.32 6.56
C GLY A 78 7.74 -6.97 5.20
N ARG A 79 8.30 -8.17 5.13
CA ARG A 79 8.28 -9.01 3.93
C ARG A 79 7.02 -9.86 3.90
N LEU A 80 6.25 -9.78 2.81
CA LEU A 80 5.10 -10.64 2.59
C LEU A 80 5.57 -12.07 2.29
N LEU A 81 5.42 -12.99 3.22
CA LEU A 81 5.82 -14.39 3.06
C LEU A 81 4.79 -15.20 2.27
N GLU A 82 3.51 -15.07 2.62
CA GLU A 82 2.40 -15.83 2.03
C GLU A 82 1.23 -14.91 1.72
N ARG A 83 0.56 -15.14 0.59
CA ARG A 83 -0.68 -14.47 0.21
C ARG A 83 -1.73 -15.49 -0.23
N ASP A 84 -2.78 -15.64 0.57
CA ASP A 84 -3.96 -16.45 0.24
C ASP A 84 -5.15 -15.53 -0.01
N SER A 85 -5.38 -15.21 -1.29
CA SER A 85 -6.51 -14.39 -1.72
C SER A 85 -7.87 -15.08 -1.57
N LYS A 86 -7.93 -16.42 -1.47
CA LYS A 86 -9.19 -17.14 -1.24
C LYS A 86 -9.65 -17.00 0.21
N LYS A 87 -8.70 -16.96 1.14
CA LYS A 87 -8.96 -16.79 2.59
C LYS A 87 -8.84 -15.36 3.08
N ASN A 88 -8.57 -14.40 2.18
CA ASN A 88 -8.26 -13.02 2.53
C ASN A 88 -7.18 -12.92 3.62
N ARG A 89 -6.07 -13.65 3.46
CA ARG A 89 -5.04 -13.79 4.49
C ARG A 89 -3.64 -13.53 3.94
N GLY A 90 -2.89 -12.67 4.61
CA GLY A 90 -1.47 -12.39 4.38
C GLY A 90 -0.64 -12.78 5.59
N VAL A 91 0.58 -13.26 5.34
CA VAL A 91 1.58 -13.54 6.39
C VAL A 91 2.78 -12.66 6.14
N VAL A 92 3.12 -11.79 7.10
CA VAL A 92 4.19 -10.80 7.00
C VAL A 92 5.23 -11.07 8.07
N GLN A 93 6.50 -11.09 7.70
CA GLN A 93 7.60 -11.01 8.64
C GLN A 93 8.01 -9.54 8.79
N VAL A 94 7.85 -8.99 10.00
CA VAL A 94 8.21 -7.60 10.32
C VAL A 94 9.72 -7.44 10.30
N PHE A 95 10.22 -6.32 9.75
CA PHE A 95 11.65 -6.08 9.65
C PHE A 95 12.30 -5.71 11.00
N GLU A 96 11.60 -4.95 11.83
CA GLU A 96 12.13 -4.41 13.09
C GLU A 96 12.47 -5.50 14.12
N ASP A 97 11.59 -6.49 14.29
CA ASP A 97 11.71 -7.51 15.36
C ASP A 97 11.64 -8.95 14.84
N MET A 98 11.58 -9.15 13.52
CA MET A 98 11.45 -10.45 12.86
C MET A 98 10.19 -11.24 13.25
N SER A 99 9.21 -10.61 13.91
CA SER A 99 7.94 -11.24 14.27
C SER A 99 7.14 -11.60 13.02
N VAL A 100 6.33 -12.66 13.12
CA VAL A 100 5.46 -13.11 12.03
C VAL A 100 4.02 -12.78 12.37
N ILE A 101 3.42 -11.91 11.58
CA ILE A 101 2.04 -11.45 11.73
C ILE A 101 1.18 -12.06 10.64
N THR A 102 0.03 -12.59 11.02
CA THR A 102 -1.04 -12.96 10.09
C THR A 102 -2.13 -11.89 10.15
N THR A 103 -2.47 -11.31 9.00
CA THR A 103 -3.50 -10.27 8.90
C THR A 103 -4.35 -10.42 7.62
N SER A 104 -5.41 -9.63 7.49
CA SER A 104 -6.23 -9.57 6.27
C SER A 104 -5.48 -8.84 5.14
N LEU A 105 -5.73 -9.23 3.89
CA LEU A 105 -5.15 -8.55 2.72
C LEU A 105 -5.66 -7.11 2.56
N ASP A 106 -6.84 -6.81 3.08
CA ASP A 106 -7.44 -5.48 3.04
C ASP A 106 -6.75 -4.50 3.99
N GLU A 107 -6.06 -5.03 5.00
CA GLU A 107 -5.37 -4.27 6.05
C GLU A 107 -3.90 -3.99 5.73
N MET A 108 -3.46 -4.31 4.51
CA MET A 108 -2.06 -4.16 4.13
C MET A 108 -1.90 -3.67 2.68
N ALA A 109 -0.73 -3.10 2.40
CA ALA A 109 -0.34 -2.64 1.07
C ALA A 109 1.13 -2.97 0.78
N GLU A 110 1.51 -2.90 -0.50
CA GLU A 110 2.92 -2.87 -0.92
C GLU A 110 3.58 -1.60 -0.44
N TRP A 111 4.72 -1.74 0.23
CA TRP A 111 5.61 -0.65 0.60
C TRP A 111 6.58 -0.39 -0.56
N CYS A 112 6.62 0.85 -1.02
CA CYS A 112 7.47 1.33 -2.12
C CYS A 112 8.48 2.41 -1.66
N GLY A 113 8.56 2.68 -0.36
CA GLY A 113 9.49 3.64 0.21
C GLY A 113 10.83 3.00 0.59
N PRO A 114 11.77 3.80 1.11
CA PRO A 114 13.01 3.27 1.66
C PRO A 114 12.70 2.35 2.85
N LEU A 115 13.49 1.29 3.01
CA LEU A 115 13.61 0.58 4.28
C LEU A 115 14.64 1.30 5.13
N ASP A 116 14.54 1.16 6.45
CA ASP A 116 15.44 1.88 7.36
C ASP A 116 16.91 1.44 7.16
N ASP A 117 17.12 0.18 6.73
CA ASP A 117 18.44 -0.36 6.33
C ASP A 117 18.99 0.25 5.02
N ASP A 118 18.15 0.83 4.16
CA ASP A 118 18.58 1.43 2.89
C ASP A 118 19.18 2.84 3.07
N LEU A 119 19.10 3.41 4.28
CA LEU A 119 19.59 4.75 4.60
C LEU A 119 21.04 4.77 5.12
N GLU A 120 21.64 3.59 5.35
CA GLU A 120 22.99 3.44 5.89
C GLU A 120 24.09 3.23 4.82
N ASN A 121 23.78 3.42 3.53
CA ASN A 121 24.72 3.18 2.42
C ASN A 121 24.92 4.41 1.51
#